data_AF-A0A1F9CM67-F1
#
_entry.id   AF-A0A1F9CM67-F1
#
_cell.length_a   1.000
_cell.length_b   1.000
_cell.length_c   1.000
_cell.angle_alpha   90.00
_cell.angle_beta   90.00
_cell.angle_gamma   90.00
#
_symmetry.space_group_name_H-M   'P 1'
#
loop_
_entity.id
_entity.type
_entity.pdbx_description
1 polymer ?
#
loop_
_entity_poly.entity_id
_entity_poly.type
_entity_poly.pdbx_seq_one_letter_code
_entity_poly.pdbx_strand_id
1 'polypeptide(L)' 'MKDEYDLSKMKARTNPYAKRLKKQVTLRMSPDVVEYFKKMAEETNIPYQSLINLYLRDCSASNRKIDMQWK' A
#
# COMPACT_ATOMS: atom_id res chain seq x y z
N MET A 1 10.54 -11.64 -25.49
CA MET A 1 10.19 -12.95 -24.89
C MET A 1 10.96 -13.98 -25.69
N LYS A 2 11.73 -14.89 -25.08
CA LYS A 2 12.52 -15.86 -25.86
C LYS A 2 11.57 -16.81 -26.59
N ASP A 3 11.84 -17.08 -27.87
CA ASP A 3 11.00 -17.91 -28.75
C ASP A 3 10.85 -19.37 -28.27
N GLU A 4 11.69 -19.80 -27.33
CA GLU A 4 11.68 -21.14 -26.73
C GLU A 4 10.50 -21.37 -25.75
N TYR A 5 9.77 -20.32 -25.35
CA TYR A 5 8.64 -20.44 -24.44
C TYR A 5 7.31 -20.42 -25.19
N ASP A 6 6.87 -21.58 -25.67
CA ASP A 6 5.51 -21.79 -26.18
C ASP A 6 4.52 -21.87 -24.99
N LEU A 7 4.09 -20.70 -24.53
CA LEU A 7 3.13 -20.53 -23.41
C LEU A 7 1.81 -21.27 -23.64
N SER A 8 1.48 -21.60 -24.91
CA SER A 8 0.26 -22.32 -25.30
C SER A 8 0.25 -23.77 -24.79
N LYS A 9 1.43 -24.36 -24.55
CA LYS A 9 1.59 -25.74 -24.06
C LYS A 9 1.82 -25.83 -22.55
N MET A 10 2.05 -24.71 -21.88
CA MET A 10 2.26 -24.67 -20.43
C MET A 10 0.92 -24.66 -19.68
N LYS A 11 0.76 -25.57 -18.70
CA LYS A 11 -0.37 -25.53 -17.76
C LYS A 11 -0.30 -24.23 -16.96
N ALA A 12 -1.24 -23.31 -17.21
CA ALA A 12 -1.37 -22.07 -16.45
C ALA A 12 -1.58 -22.41 -14.97
N ARG A 13 -0.61 -22.07 -14.13
CA ARG A 13 -0.71 -22.16 -12.67
C ARG A 13 -0.86 -20.75 -12.13
N THR A 14 -1.90 -20.51 -11.33
CA THR A 14 -2.08 -19.22 -10.64
C THR A 14 -0.87 -18.95 -9.75
N ASN A 15 -0.25 -17.78 -9.90
CA ASN A 15 0.90 -17.40 -9.09
C ASN A 15 0.51 -17.41 -7.59
N PRO A 16 1.11 -18.29 -6.75
CA PRO A 16 0.78 -18.38 -5.33
C PRO A 16 1.12 -17.09 -4.55
N TYR A 17 2.02 -16.26 -5.10
CA TYR A 17 2.41 -14.96 -4.54
C TYR A 17 1.50 -13.82 -4.98
N ALA A 18 0.54 -14.06 -5.86
CA ALA A 18 -0.39 -13.02 -6.33
C ALA A 18 -1.19 -12.40 -5.17
N LYS A 19 -1.45 -13.15 -4.10
CA LYS A 19 -2.11 -12.65 -2.89
C LYS A 19 -1.30 -11.61 -2.12
N ARG A 20 0.03 -11.55 -2.34
CA ARG A 20 0.96 -10.62 -1.67
C ARG A 20 1.24 -9.37 -2.50
N LEU A 21 0.69 -9.29 -3.71
CA LEU A 21 0.81 -8.10 -4.55
C LEU A 21 0.05 -6.93 -3.90
N LYS A 22 0.71 -5.76 -3.87
CA LYS A 22 0.06 -4.52 -3.44
C LYS A 22 -1.14 -4.27 -4.34
N LYS A 23 -2.32 -4.12 -3.74
CA LYS A 23 -3.51 -3.65 -4.46
C LYS A 23 -3.43 -2.13 -4.57
N GLN A 24 -3.52 -1.61 -5.79
CA GLN A 24 -3.66 -0.17 -5.99
C GLN A 24 -5.06 0.25 -5.50
N VAL A 25 -5.10 1.23 -4.61
CA VAL A 25 -6.33 1.78 -4.06
C VAL A 25 -6.33 3.29 -4.22
N THR A 26 -7.47 3.87 -4.59
CA THR A 26 -7.66 5.32 -4.61
C THR A 26 -8.27 5.73 -3.27
N LEU A 27 -7.54 6.52 -2.48
CA LEU A 27 -7.99 7.03 -1.19
C LEU A 27 -8.17 8.55 -1.26
N ARG A 28 -9.33 9.04 -0.83
CA ARG A 28 -9.54 10.48 -0.65
C ARG A 28 -8.96 10.88 0.70
N MET A 29 -8.08 11.88 0.70
CA MET A 29 -7.45 12.43 1.90
C MET A 29 -7.52 13.95 1.82
N SER A 30 -7.61 14.60 2.97
CA SER A 30 -7.55 16.05 3.05
C SER A 30 -6.14 16.55 2.68
N PRO A 31 -6.00 17.75 2.08
CA PRO A 31 -4.72 18.26 1.62
C PRO A 31 -3.66 18.41 2.73
N ASP A 32 -4.10 18.78 3.92
CA ASP A 32 -3.29 18.93 5.13
C ASP A 32 -2.63 17.61 5.57
N VAL A 33 -3.38 16.50 5.51
CA VAL A 33 -2.87 15.17 5.81
C VAL A 33 -1.78 14.78 4.81
N VAL A 34 -1.98 15.07 3.52
CA VAL A 34 -0.98 14.79 2.48
C VAL A 34 0.29 15.61 2.70
N GLU A 35 0.15 16.88 3.05
CA GLU A 35 1.29 17.76 3.32
C GLU A 35 2.09 17.29 4.55
N TYR A 36 1.42 16.87 5.61
CA TYR A 36 2.05 16.29 6.80
C TYR A 36 2.95 15.09 6.45
N PHE A 37 2.41 14.13 5.69
CA PHE A 37 3.20 12.94 5.29
C PHE A 37 4.29 13.26 4.27
N LYS A 38 4.16 14.32 3.46
CA LYS A 38 5.22 14.78 2.57
C LYS A 38 6.40 15.35 3.35
N LYS A 39 6.16 16.20 4.35
CA LYS A 39 7.23 16.72 5.23
C LYS A 39 7.95 15.59 5.95
N MET A 40 7.21 14.63 6.48
CA MET A 40 7.80 13.44 7.13
C MET A 40 8.59 12.57 6.15
N ALA A 41 8.18 12.50 4.88
CA ALA A 41 8.92 11.76 3.85
C ALA A 41 10.28 12.40 3.54
N GLU A 42 10.37 13.73 3.56
CA GLU A 42 11.62 14.47 3.36
C GLU A 42 12.64 14.15 4.48
N GLU A 43 12.18 14.03 5.72
CA GLU A 43 13.03 13.73 6.88
C GLU A 43 13.47 12.26 6.93
N THR A 44 12.56 11.34 6.62
CA THR A 44 12.79 9.89 6.77
C THR A 44 13.35 9.23 5.51
N ASN A 45 13.41 9.96 4.38
CA ASN A 45 13.79 9.46 3.07
C ASN A 45 12.95 8.25 2.59
N ILE A 46 11.73 8.12 3.12
CA ILE A 46 10.74 7.10 2.74
C ILE A 46 9.61 7.79 2.00
N PRO A 47 9.13 7.24 0.85
CA PRO A 47 7.99 7.84 0.15
C PRO A 47 6.76 8.00 1.04
N TYR A 48 6.09 9.15 0.97
CA TYR A 48 4.91 9.45 1.78
C TYR A 48 3.81 8.38 1.67
N GLN A 49 3.64 7.75 0.50
CA GLN A 49 2.69 6.64 0.28
C GLN A 49 3.04 5.40 1.12
N SER A 50 4.33 5.10 1.27
CA SER A 50 4.81 3.99 2.10
C SER A 50 4.63 4.31 3.58
N LEU A 51 4.87 5.56 3.99
CA LEU A 51 4.62 6.03 5.35
C LEU A 51 3.14 5.91 5.74
N ILE A 52 2.23 6.40 4.89
CA ILE A 52 0.78 6.28 5.11
C ILE A 52 0.41 4.81 5.34
N ASN A 53 0.89 3.91 4.47
CA ASN A 53 0.61 2.49 4.62
C ASN A 53 1.20 1.89 5.91
N LEU A 54 2.40 2.32 6.32
CA LEU A 54 3.02 1.87 7.56
C LEU A 54 2.20 2.30 8.79
N TYR A 55 1.77 3.56 8.83
CA TYR A 55 0.92 4.08 9.91
C TYR A 55 -0.44 3.38 9.97
N LEU A 56 -1.06 3.10 8.82
CA LEU A 56 -2.31 2.35 8.79
C LEU A 56 -2.13 0.91 9.29
N ARG A 57 -1.00 0.28 8.96
CA ARG A 57 -0.67 -1.07 9.46
C ARG A 57 -0.46 -1.08 10.96
N ASP A 58 0.23 -0.09 11.50
CA ASP A 58 0.43 0.07 12.94
C ASP A 58 -0.89 0.34 13.68
N CYS A 59 -1.74 1.20 13.13
CA CYS A 59 -3.09 1.46 13.63
C CYS A 59 -3.94 0.18 13.70
N SER A 60 -3.88 -0.66 12.65
CA SER A 60 -4.57 -1.95 12.62
C SER A 60 -3.97 -2.95 13.62
N ALA A 61 -2.65 -2.97 13.78
CA ALA A 61 -1.98 -3.89 14.71
C ALA A 61 -2.28 -3.53 16.18
N SER A 62 -2.38 -2.23 16.48
CA SER A 62 -2.72 -1.70 17.80
C SER A 62 -4.22 -1.70 18.11
N ASN A 63 -5.08 -2.11 17.16
CA ASN A 63 -6.55 -2.03 17.27
C ASN A 63 -7.03 -0.64 17.72
N ARG A 64 -6.36 0.42 17.27
CA ARG A 64 -6.69 1.79 17.67
C ARG A 64 -8.07 2.15 17.14
N LYS A 65 -8.99 2.47 18.05
CA LYS A 65 -10.32 2.96 17.69
C LYS A 65 -10.25 4.47 17.55
N ILE A 66 -10.83 4.98 16.47
CA ILE A 66 -11.02 6.41 16.28
C ILE A 66 -12.09 6.86 17.26
N ASP A 67 -11.79 7.88 18.05
CA ASP A 67 -12.81 8.55 18.86
C ASP A 67 -13.71 9.36 17.93
N MET A 68 -14.98 8.99 17.87
CA MET A 68 -15.99 9.66 17.05
C MET A 68 -16.67 10.81 17.81
N GLN A 69 -16.27 11.11 19.05
CA GLN A 69 -16.75 12.29 19.76
C GLN A 69 -16.10 13.55 19.18
N TRP A 70 -16.71 14.07 18.11
CA TRP A 70 -16.46 15.43 17.65
C TRP A 70 -17.08 16.37 18.68
N LYS A 71 -16.25 17.05 19.48
CA LYS A 71 -16.66 18.19 20.31
C LYS A 71 -16.49 19.49 19.55
#